data_AF-A0A845CA00-F1
#
_entry.id   AF-A0A845CA00-F1
#
_cell.length_a   1.000
_cell.length_b   1.000
_cell.length_c   1.000
_cell.angle_alpha   90.00
_cell.angle_beta   90.00
_cell.angle_gamma   90.00
#
_symmetry.space_group_name_H-M   'P 1'
#
loop_
_entity.id
_entity.type
_entity.pdbx_description
1 polymer ?
#
loop_
_entity_poly.entity_id
_entity_poly.type
_entity_poly.pdbx_seq_one_letter_code
_entity_poly.pdbx_strand_id
1 'polypeptide(L)'
;MAEKVTRILCSRGLNAAKYDRLSRIAVLCGQVRADAWQRCSGVSTVLQSPYEIRDAWMAEGYAWHGRPARLGKATLADALGDIDAAREAAKVPVKKAIR
;
A
#
# COMPACT_ATOMS: atom_id res chain seq x y z
N MET A 1 3.00 0.04 17.23
CA MET A 1 2.91 -1.21 16.42
C MET A 1 3.98 -1.12 15.36
N ALA A 2 4.77 -2.17 15.12
CA ALA A 2 5.82 -2.13 14.08
C ALA A 2 5.18 -1.79 12.72
N GLU A 3 5.68 -0.72 12.09
CA GLU A 3 5.22 -0.21 10.80
C GLU A 3 5.41 -1.33 9.76
N LYS A 4 4.31 -1.86 9.22
CA LYS A 4 4.36 -2.89 8.16
C LYS A 4 4.63 -2.18 6.84
N VAL A 5 5.91 -1.96 6.57
CA VAL A 5 6.41 -1.48 5.27
C VAL A 5 6.41 -2.64 4.27
N THR A 6 6.24 -2.34 2.98
CA THR A 6 6.33 -3.34 1.90
C THR A 6 7.62 -4.17 2.01
N ARG A 7 7.49 -5.49 2.17
CA ARG A 7 8.63 -6.43 2.25
C ARG A 7 8.96 -7.00 0.87
N ILE A 8 10.23 -6.90 0.47
CA ILE A 8 10.73 -7.56 -0.75
C ILE A 8 11.21 -8.96 -0.38
N LEU A 9 10.65 -9.98 -1.04
CA LEU A 9 11.05 -11.38 -0.89
C LEU A 9 11.73 -11.85 -2.18
N CYS A 10 12.90 -12.48 -2.04
CA CYS A 10 13.65 -13.03 -3.15
C CYS A 10 13.54 -14.56 -3.16
N SER A 11 13.46 -15.16 -4.35
CA SER A 11 13.45 -16.62 -4.52
C SER A 11 14.35 -17.00 -5.70
N ARG A 12 15.10 -18.10 -5.56
CA ARG A 12 15.99 -18.65 -6.59
C ARG A 12 15.39 -19.94 -7.14
N GLY A 13 15.50 -20.15 -8.46
CA GLY A 13 15.02 -21.37 -9.11
C GLY A 13 13.49 -21.45 -9.24
N LEU A 14 12.81 -20.30 -9.32
CA LEU A 14 11.38 -20.27 -9.61
C LEU A 14 11.14 -20.76 -11.04
N ASN A 15 10.21 -21.69 -11.24
CA ASN A 15 9.83 -22.09 -12.60
C ASN A 15 9.15 -20.91 -13.34
N ALA A 16 9.24 -20.92 -14.67
CA ALA A 16 8.74 -19.84 -15.52
C ALA A 16 7.24 -19.56 -15.30
N ALA A 17 6.40 -20.60 -15.26
CA ALA A 17 4.96 -20.44 -15.08
C ALA A 17 4.59 -19.77 -13.75
N LYS A 18 5.30 -20.09 -12.65
CA LYS A 18 5.10 -19.46 -11.35
C LYS A 18 5.59 -18.02 -11.38
N TYR A 19 6.71 -17.75 -12.04
CA TYR A 19 7.25 -16.40 -12.19
C TYR A 19 6.28 -15.50 -12.94
N ASP A 20 5.74 -15.97 -14.06
CA ASP A 20 4.76 -15.22 -14.87
C ASP A 20 3.50 -14.92 -14.08
N ARG A 21 2.99 -15.90 -13.31
CA ARG A 21 1.82 -15.70 -12.45
C ARG A 21 2.09 -14.65 -11.37
N LEU A 22 3.24 -14.72 -10.70
CA LEU A 22 3.61 -13.72 -9.69
C LEU A 22 3.81 -12.33 -10.30
N SER A 23 4.40 -12.26 -11.49
CA SER A 23 4.62 -10.99 -12.21
C SER A 23 3.29 -10.32 -12.55
N ARG A 24 2.31 -11.07 -13.06
CA ARG A 24 0.95 -10.56 -13.32
C ARG A 24 0.27 -10.07 -12.03
N ILE A 25 0.39 -10.85 -10.94
CA ILE A 25 -0.14 -10.45 -9.63
C ILE A 25 0.54 -9.15 -9.15
N ALA A 26 1.86 -9.02 -9.33
CA ALA A 26 2.61 -7.85 -8.92
C ALA A 26 2.17 -6.59 -9.67
N VAL A 27 1.93 -6.67 -10.98
CA VAL A 27 1.40 -5.56 -11.80
C VAL A 27 0.03 -5.11 -11.25
N LEU A 28 -0.88 -6.05 -11.02
CA LEU A 28 -2.19 -5.74 -10.46
C LEU A 28 -2.07 -5.13 -9.05
N CYS A 29 -1.24 -5.67 -8.17
CA CYS A 29 -0.97 -5.06 -6.87
C CYS A 29 -0.39 -3.64 -7.00
N GLY A 30 0.45 -3.39 -8.02
CA GLY A 30 0.96 -2.07 -8.36
C GLY A 30 -0.14 -1.04 -8.60
N GLN A 31 -1.25 -1.43 -9.23
CA GLN A 31 -2.40 -0.54 -9.44
C GLN A 31 -3.08 -0.14 -8.13
N VAL A 32 -3.19 -1.03 -7.13
CA VAL A 32 -3.69 -0.62 -5.79
C VAL A 32 -2.79 0.39 -5.15
N ARG A 33 -1.47 0.14 -5.24
CA ARG A 33 -0.49 1.04 -4.63
C ARG A 33 -0.62 2.42 -5.26
N ALA A 34 -0.71 2.49 -6.59
CA ALA A 34 -0.92 3.75 -7.30
C ALA A 34 -2.20 4.46 -6.82
N ASP A 35 -3.33 3.75 -6.75
CA ASP A 35 -4.59 4.32 -6.27
C ASP A 35 -4.49 4.80 -4.82
N ALA A 36 -3.82 4.03 -3.95
CA ALA A 36 -3.62 4.40 -2.55
C ALA A 36 -2.77 5.66 -2.44
N TRP A 37 -1.66 5.75 -3.18
CA TRP A 37 -0.83 6.95 -3.22
C TRP A 37 -1.58 8.17 -3.77
N GLN A 38 -2.41 7.98 -4.79
CA GLN A 38 -3.20 9.07 -5.37
C GLN A 38 -4.30 9.56 -4.41
N ARG A 39 -5.01 8.65 -3.75
CA ARG A 39 -6.17 8.98 -2.91
C ARG A 39 -5.82 9.31 -1.46
N CYS A 40 -4.74 8.75 -0.94
CA CYS A 40 -4.42 8.76 0.49
C CYS A 40 -3.11 9.47 0.83
N SER A 41 -2.44 10.14 -0.11
CA SER A 41 -1.26 10.97 0.21
C SER A 41 -1.64 12.33 0.82
N GLY A 42 -2.83 12.86 0.49
CA GLY A 42 -3.29 14.17 0.92
C GLY A 42 -3.71 14.29 2.40
N VAL A 43 -3.89 15.54 2.86
CA VAL A 43 -4.20 15.89 4.26
C VAL A 43 -5.52 15.30 4.76
N SER A 44 -6.51 15.13 3.87
CA SER A 44 -7.83 14.58 4.19
C SER A 44 -7.79 13.19 4.83
N THR A 45 -6.74 12.43 4.56
CA THR A 45 -6.58 11.04 5.05
C THR A 45 -5.63 10.92 6.24
N VAL A 46 -5.06 12.04 6.73
CA VAL A 46 -4.04 12.03 7.79
C VAL A 46 -4.59 11.56 9.13
N LEU A 47 -5.85 11.89 9.43
CA LEU A 47 -6.50 11.50 10.69
C LEU A 47 -7.25 10.17 10.59
N GLN A 48 -7.31 9.57 9.41
CA GLN A 48 -8.00 8.30 9.21
C GLN A 48 -7.07 7.13 9.48
N SER A 49 -7.56 6.16 10.22
CA SER A 49 -6.90 4.88 10.39
C SER A 49 -6.91 4.09 9.07
N PRO A 50 -5.95 3.16 8.89
CA PRO A 50 -5.97 2.27 7.73
C PRO A 50 -7.26 1.44 7.59
N TYR A 51 -7.94 1.18 8.70
CA TYR A 51 -9.22 0.47 8.72
C TYR A 51 -10.36 1.32 8.18
N GLU A 52 -10.45 2.60 8.57
CA GLU A 52 -11.47 3.53 8.06
C GLU A 52 -11.32 3.75 6.56
N ILE A 53 -10.08 3.92 6.06
CA ILE A 53 -9.82 4.05 4.62
C ILE A 53 -10.24 2.78 3.88
N ARG A 54 -9.85 1.61 4.39
CA ARG A 54 -10.22 0.32 3.80
C ARG A 54 -11.73 0.13 3.76
N ASP A 55 -12.42 0.44 4.85
CA ASP A 55 -13.86 0.23 4.97
C ASP A 55 -14.63 1.20 4.08
N ALA A 56 -14.14 2.43 3.90
CA ALA A 56 -14.65 3.36 2.91
C ALA A 56 -14.51 2.81 1.48
N TRP A 57 -13.35 2.27 1.10
CA TRP A 57 -13.17 1.67 -0.23
C TRP A 57 -14.06 0.45 -0.45
N MET A 58 -14.30 -0.36 0.60
CA MET A 58 -15.23 -1.48 0.54
C MET A 58 -16.69 -1.00 0.38
N ALA A 59 -17.09 0.04 1.10
CA ALA A 59 -18.43 0.62 1.00
C ALA A 59 -18.69 1.25 -0.37
N GLU A 60 -17.67 1.84 -1.00
CA GLU A 60 -17.70 2.35 -2.38
C GLU A 60 -17.77 1.24 -3.45
N GLY A 61 -17.62 -0.04 -3.07
CA GLY A 61 -17.58 -1.15 -4.02
C GLY A 61 -16.31 -1.16 -4.88
N TYR A 62 -15.18 -0.69 -4.34
CA TYR A 62 -13.91 -0.64 -5.08
C TYR A 62 -13.55 -2.01 -5.68
N ALA A 63 -13.31 -2.03 -7.00
CA ALA A 63 -13.27 -3.27 -7.79
C ALA A 63 -11.99 -4.11 -7.62
N TRP A 64 -11.01 -3.62 -6.85
CA TRP A 64 -9.72 -4.28 -6.65
C TRP A 64 -9.06 -4.77 -7.96
N HIS A 65 -9.26 -4.07 -9.07
CA HIS A 65 -8.73 -4.44 -10.41
C HIS A 65 -8.84 -5.95 -10.72
N GLY A 66 -9.95 -6.57 -10.34
CA GLY A 66 -10.24 -7.99 -10.63
C GLY A 66 -9.53 -9.02 -9.74
N ARG A 67 -8.82 -8.62 -8.67
CA ARG A 67 -8.20 -9.57 -7.73
C ARG A 67 -9.08 -9.86 -6.51
N PRO A 68 -8.87 -11.01 -5.83
CA PRO A 68 -9.59 -11.31 -4.61
C PRO A 68 -9.45 -10.18 -3.59
N ALA A 69 -10.57 -9.78 -2.99
CA ALA A 69 -10.61 -8.67 -2.04
C ALA A 69 -9.60 -8.85 -0.88
N ARG A 70 -9.30 -10.09 -0.47
CA ARG A 70 -8.26 -10.38 0.53
C ARG A 70 -6.89 -9.85 0.12
N LEU A 71 -6.46 -10.11 -1.12
CA LEU A 71 -5.17 -9.68 -1.63
C LEU A 71 -5.14 -8.15 -1.84
N GLY A 72 -6.24 -7.60 -2.35
CA GLY A 72 -6.41 -6.16 -2.50
C GLY A 72 -6.29 -5.41 -1.16
N LYS A 73 -7.02 -5.88 -0.14
CA LYS A 73 -6.97 -5.32 1.23
C LYS A 73 -5.59 -5.41 1.85
N ALA A 74 -4.89 -6.53 1.68
CA ALA A 74 -3.51 -6.67 2.16
C ALA A 74 -2.57 -5.66 1.46
N THR A 75 -2.69 -5.53 0.13
CA THR A 75 -1.89 -4.57 -0.64
C THR A 75 -2.16 -3.12 -0.24
N LEU A 76 -3.43 -2.78 0.03
CA LEU A 76 -3.81 -1.45 0.52
C LEU A 76 -3.20 -1.18 1.90
N ALA A 77 -3.27 -2.15 2.82
CA ALA A 77 -2.70 -2.00 4.15
C ALA A 77 -1.17 -1.75 4.09
N ASP A 78 -0.45 -2.51 3.26
CA ASP A 78 0.99 -2.30 3.07
C ASP A 78 1.28 -0.91 2.46
N ALA A 79 0.50 -0.48 1.45
CA ALA A 79 0.66 0.84 0.83
C ALA A 79 0.40 2.00 1.79
N LEU A 80 -0.61 1.88 2.66
CA LEU A 80 -0.90 2.88 3.69
C LEU A 80 0.22 2.96 4.73
N GLY A 81 0.83 1.82 5.08
CA GLY A 81 2.04 1.79 5.91
C GLY A 81 3.21 2.53 5.26
N ASP A 82 3.44 2.34 3.96
CA ASP A 82 4.49 3.05 3.23
C ASP A 82 4.22 4.57 3.18
N ILE A 83 2.95 5.00 3.02
CA ILE A 83 2.55 6.41 3.03
C ILE A 83 2.79 7.05 4.40
N ASP A 84 2.44 6.35 5.49
CA ASP A 84 2.66 6.84 6.85
C ASP A 84 4.16 7.00 7.14
N ALA A 85 4.96 5.99 6.80
CA ALA A 85 6.42 6.04 6.93
C ALA A 85 7.03 7.20 6.15
N ALA A 86 6.57 7.43 4.92
CA ALA A 86 7.03 8.55 4.10
C ALA A 86 6.66 9.92 4.72
N ARG A 87 5.48 10.03 5.31
CA ARG A 87 5.04 11.25 6.03
C ARG A 87 5.91 11.50 7.25
N GLU A 88 6.19 10.48 8.07
CA GLU A 88 7.06 10.63 9.23
C GLU A 88 8.50 10.99 8.82
N ALA A 89 9.02 10.38 7.76
CA ALA A 89 10.32 10.74 7.20
C ALA A 89 10.37 12.20 6.72
N ALA A 90 9.32 12.68 6.06
CA ALA A 90 9.22 14.06 5.59
C ALA A 90 9.17 15.10 6.73
N LYS A 91 8.78 14.70 7.95
CA LYS A 91 8.81 15.58 9.14
C LYS A 91 10.23 15.76 9.68
N VAL A 92 11.17 14.86 9.38
CA VAL A 92 12.53 14.90 9.96
C VAL A 92 13.29 16.21 9.63
N PRO A 93 13.34 16.69 8.38
CA PRO A 93 14.01 17.96 8.06
C PRO A 93 13.37 19.16 8.80
N VAL A 94 12.03 19.20 8.85
CA VAL A 94 11.29 20.27 9.53
C VAL A 94 11.58 20.28 11.03
N LYS A 95 11.53 19.10 11.68
CA LYS A 95 11.87 18.94 13.10
C LYS A 95 13.31 19.35 13.42
N LYS A 96 14.24 19.19 12.48
CA LYS A 96 15.63 19.65 12.61
C LYS A 96 15.77 21.18 12.46
N ALA A 97 14.98 21.79 11.58
CA ALA A 97 15.06 23.23 11.31
C ALA A 97 14.46 24.10 12.43
N ILE A 98 13.53 23.57 13.22
CA ILE A 98 12.87 24.27 14.33
C ILE A 98 13.52 23.98 15.70
N ARG A 99 14.61 23.20 15.74
CA ARG A 99 15.34 22.83 16.95
C ARG A 99 16.65 23.61 17.02
#